data_AF-A0A917DMN9-F1
#
_entry.id   AF-A0A917DMN9-F1
#
_cell.length_a   1.000
_cell.length_b   1.000
_cell.length_c   1.000
_cell.angle_alpha   90.00
_cell.angle_beta   90.00
_cell.angle_gamma   90.00
#
_symmetry.space_group_name_H-M   'P 1'
#
loop_
_entity.id
_entity.type
_entity.pdbx_description
1 polymer ?
#
loop_
_entity_poly.entity_id
_entity_poly.type
_entity_poly.pdbx_seq_one_letter_code
_entity_poly.pdbx_strand_id
1 'polypeptide(L)'
;MRKGLIALMGGMMMTGCVTAEDGEPMAVPVCPTETRGWEAWVNAMPGPDATPTLIVVGEALLPEKATATLAAGPTDRMMPPGQRVSLSVEPSDQAAGWQPLRLEIKPALPEYSSVIVGCGGNAIATISPVVTAQ
;
A
#
# COMPACT_ATOMS: atom_id res chain seq x y z
N MET A 1 14.01 -56.68 52.39
CA MET A 1 14.20 -57.96 51.66
C MET A 1 13.63 -57.82 50.25
N ARG A 2 14.39 -58.25 49.24
CA ARG A 2 14.06 -58.50 47.80
C ARG A 2 13.65 -57.28 46.95
N LYS A 3 14.45 -56.75 46.02
CA LYS A 3 15.11 -57.26 44.76
C LYS A 3 14.16 -57.40 43.55
N GLY A 4 14.57 -56.77 42.44
CA GLY A 4 14.18 -56.96 41.03
C GLY A 4 13.83 -55.61 40.39
N LEU A 5 14.62 -54.91 39.56
CA LEU A 5 15.56 -55.27 38.48
C LEU A 5 14.87 -56.04 37.35
N ILE A 6 14.61 -55.37 36.21
CA ILE A 6 15.11 -55.72 34.86
C ILE A 6 14.57 -54.70 33.83
N ALA A 7 15.51 -54.20 33.03
CA ALA A 7 15.35 -53.35 31.85
C ALA A 7 14.87 -54.15 30.62
N LEU A 8 14.45 -53.47 29.55
CA LEU A 8 15.02 -53.60 28.19
C LEU A 8 14.15 -52.90 27.11
N MET A 9 14.83 -52.04 26.36
CA MET A 9 14.83 -51.91 24.89
C MET A 9 13.54 -51.64 24.11
N GLY A 10 13.62 -50.56 23.31
CA GLY A 10 13.65 -50.74 21.85
C GLY A 10 12.46 -50.14 21.10
N GLY A 11 12.73 -49.08 20.33
CA GLY A 11 11.74 -48.53 19.39
C GLY A 11 12.16 -47.20 18.78
N MET A 12 13.33 -47.15 18.15
CA MET A 12 13.78 -46.01 17.34
C MET A 12 13.05 -46.10 15.99
N MET A 13 12.02 -45.28 15.77
CA MET A 13 11.43 -45.12 14.44
C MET A 13 11.95 -43.83 13.81
N MET A 14 12.57 -44.03 12.64
CA MET A 14 13.25 -43.04 11.82
C MET A 14 12.32 -41.85 11.52
N THR A 15 12.68 -40.70 12.07
CA THR A 15 12.23 -39.39 11.61
C THR A 15 12.71 -39.21 10.17
N GLY A 16 11.78 -39.28 9.21
CA GLY A 16 12.06 -38.89 7.84
C GLY A 16 12.37 -37.40 7.80
N CYS A 17 13.59 -37.04 7.39
CA CYS A 17 13.95 -35.68 7.06
C CYS A 17 13.18 -35.26 5.80
N VAL A 18 12.08 -34.54 5.97
CA VAL A 18 11.58 -33.63 4.95
C VAL A 18 12.26 -32.29 5.24
N THR A 19 13.26 -31.93 4.45
CA THR A 19 13.62 -30.52 4.29
C THR A 19 12.82 -30.04 3.10
N ALA A 20 11.55 -29.74 3.33
CA ALA A 20 10.90 -28.73 2.52
C ALA A 20 11.67 -27.45 2.84
N GLU A 21 12.34 -26.89 1.85
CA GLU A 21 12.80 -25.51 1.90
C GLU A 21 11.53 -24.66 1.89
N ASP A 22 10.91 -24.55 3.07
CA ASP A 22 9.84 -23.62 3.35
C ASP A 22 10.48 -22.24 3.29
N GLY A 23 10.52 -21.66 2.09
CA GLY A 23 10.68 -20.24 1.93
C GLY A 23 9.51 -19.58 2.65
N GLU A 24 9.73 -19.21 3.91
CA GLU A 24 8.75 -18.50 4.73
C GLU A 24 8.17 -17.35 3.90
N PRO A 25 6.83 -17.30 3.70
CA PRO A 25 6.24 -16.22 2.95
C PRO A 25 6.53 -14.93 3.70
N MET A 26 7.46 -14.13 3.16
CA MET A 26 7.74 -12.81 3.71
C MET A 26 6.44 -12.03 3.74
N ALA A 27 6.02 -11.62 4.93
CA ALA A 27 4.79 -10.87 5.09
C ALA A 27 4.91 -9.55 4.32
N VAL A 28 4.00 -9.32 3.37
CA VAL A 28 3.92 -8.05 2.64
C VAL A 28 3.59 -6.95 3.65
N PRO A 29 4.33 -5.82 3.66
CA PRO A 29 4.08 -4.75 4.62
C PRO A 29 2.71 -4.13 4.34
N VAL A 30 2.03 -3.70 5.39
CA VAL A 30 0.73 -2.99 5.27
C VAL A 30 0.90 -1.66 4.53
N CYS A 31 2.04 -1.00 4.73
CA CYS A 31 2.38 0.29 4.14
C CYS A 31 3.83 0.35 3.65
N PRO A 32 4.15 1.19 2.65
CA PRO A 32 5.52 1.43 2.22
C PRO A 32 6.37 2.01 3.36
N THR A 33 7.67 1.68 3.37
CA THR A 33 8.63 2.21 4.34
C THR A 33 8.88 3.70 4.13
N GLU A 34 8.96 4.12 2.86
CA GLU A 34 9.22 5.50 2.47
C GLU A 34 8.33 5.90 1.29
N THR A 35 7.93 7.16 1.24
CA THR A 35 7.23 7.75 0.09
C THR A 35 7.74 9.16 -0.18
N ARG A 36 7.65 9.63 -1.42
CA ARG A 36 8.16 10.95 -1.83
C ARG A 36 7.48 11.48 -3.09
N GLY A 37 7.79 12.74 -3.42
CA GLY A 37 7.40 13.35 -4.69
C GLY A 37 5.88 13.50 -4.86
N TRP A 38 5.14 13.65 -3.76
CA TRP A 38 3.69 13.73 -3.80
C TRP A 38 3.21 15.06 -4.38
N GLU A 39 2.39 14.98 -5.42
CA GLU A 39 1.78 16.13 -6.08
C GLU A 39 0.32 15.83 -6.42
N ALA A 40 -0.50 16.88 -6.42
CA ALA A 40 -1.89 16.79 -6.84
C ALA A 40 -2.35 18.09 -7.51
N TRP A 41 -3.11 17.94 -8.58
CA TRP A 41 -3.70 19.05 -9.31
C TRP A 41 -5.00 18.64 -9.98
N VAL A 42 -5.90 19.61 -10.16
CA VAL A 42 -7.09 19.45 -10.98
C VAL A 42 -6.73 19.80 -12.42
N ASN A 43 -6.83 18.84 -13.33
CA ASN A 43 -6.87 19.11 -14.76
C ASN A 43 -8.32 19.50 -15.12
N ALA A 44 -8.55 20.77 -15.41
CA ALA A 44 -9.88 21.27 -15.72
C ALA A 44 -10.40 20.74 -17.08
N MET A 45 -9.49 20.53 -18.04
CA MET A 45 -9.75 20.37 -19.48
C MET A 45 -10.62 21.50 -20.08
N PRO A 46 -10.25 22.12 -21.20
CA PRO A 46 -11.12 23.11 -21.85
C PRO A 46 -12.26 22.44 -22.65
N GLY A 47 -13.46 23.03 -22.62
CA GLY A 47 -14.59 22.64 -23.48
C GLY A 47 -15.94 22.55 -22.76
N PRO A 48 -17.06 22.60 -23.51
CA PRO A 48 -18.41 22.58 -22.92
C PRO A 48 -18.78 21.26 -22.21
N ASP A 49 -18.10 20.16 -22.54
CA ASP A 49 -18.30 18.83 -21.95
C ASP A 49 -17.06 18.36 -21.16
N ALA A 50 -16.20 19.31 -20.77
CA ALA A 50 -15.00 18.99 -20.02
C ALA A 50 -15.36 18.34 -18.68
N THR A 51 -14.73 17.21 -18.40
CA THR A 51 -14.86 16.52 -17.11
C THR A 51 -13.57 16.72 -16.34
N PRO A 52 -13.55 17.61 -15.31
CA PRO A 52 -12.36 17.83 -14.51
C PRO A 52 -11.85 16.52 -13.92
N THR A 53 -10.53 16.41 -13.84
CA THR A 53 -9.85 15.25 -13.29
C THR A 53 -8.91 15.69 -12.19
N LEU A 54 -9.04 15.13 -10.99
CA LEU A 54 -8.05 15.28 -9.95
C LEU A 54 -6.99 14.21 -10.20
N ILE A 55 -5.76 14.65 -10.42
CA ILE A 55 -4.60 13.79 -10.62
C ILE A 55 -3.79 13.81 -9.33
N VAL A 56 -3.41 12.64 -8.84
CA VAL A 56 -2.54 12.46 -7.69
C VAL A 56 -1.39 11.56 -8.10
N VAL A 57 -0.16 12.01 -7.86
CA VAL A 57 1.05 11.25 -8.19
C VAL A 57 2.03 11.26 -7.02
N GLY A 58 2.88 10.24 -6.96
CA GLY A 58 3.97 10.14 -5.99
C GLY A 58 4.77 8.87 -6.23
N GLU A 59 5.72 8.59 -5.35
CA GLU A 59 6.52 7.36 -5.37
C GLU A 59 6.52 6.70 -4.00
N ALA A 60 6.58 5.36 -4.00
CA ALA A 60 6.71 4.54 -2.80
C ALA A 60 7.90 3.59 -2.94
N LEU A 61 8.69 3.45 -1.87
CA LEU A 61 9.73 2.43 -1.79
C LEU A 61 9.11 1.13 -1.30
N LEU A 62 9.18 0.10 -2.14
CA LEU A 62 8.58 -1.21 -1.87
C LEU A 62 9.64 -2.31 -1.77
N PRO A 63 9.42 -3.31 -0.90
CA PRO A 63 10.26 -4.50 -0.87
C PRO A 63 10.02 -5.37 -2.11
N GLU A 64 10.82 -6.43 -2.24
CA GLU A 64 10.61 -7.43 -3.28
C GLU A 64 9.24 -8.09 -3.11
N LYS A 65 8.63 -8.47 -4.23
CA LYS A 65 7.33 -9.14 -4.30
C LYS A 65 6.15 -8.31 -3.77
N ALA A 66 6.23 -6.99 -3.87
CA ALA A 66 5.17 -6.09 -3.47
C ALA A 66 4.87 -5.06 -4.58
N THR A 67 3.62 -4.60 -4.65
CA THR A 67 3.20 -3.45 -5.47
C THR A 67 2.29 -2.57 -4.63
N ALA A 68 2.21 -1.28 -4.96
CA ALA A 68 1.26 -0.37 -4.33
C ALA A 68 0.27 0.20 -5.33
N THR A 69 -0.95 0.44 -4.85
CA THR A 69 -2.03 1.09 -5.61
C THR A 69 -2.62 2.23 -4.80
N LEU A 70 -3.22 3.18 -5.51
CA LEU A 70 -3.96 4.30 -4.93
C LEU A 70 -5.45 4.13 -5.22
N ALA A 71 -6.29 4.48 -4.25
CA ALA A 71 -7.73 4.54 -4.43
C ALA A 71 -8.32 5.82 -3.84
N ALA A 72 -9.38 6.31 -4.49
CA ALA A 72 -10.13 7.47 -4.03
C ALA A 72 -10.89 7.13 -2.75
N GLY A 73 -10.76 7.99 -1.74
CA GLY A 73 -11.56 7.98 -0.52
C GLY A 73 -12.65 9.05 -0.53
N PRO A 74 -13.35 9.23 0.60
CA PRO A 74 -14.34 10.30 0.74
C PRO A 74 -13.66 11.67 0.79
N THR A 75 -14.40 12.70 0.39
CA THR A 75 -14.05 14.09 0.72
C THR A 75 -14.50 14.43 2.13
N ASP A 76 -13.83 15.38 2.77
CA ASP A 76 -14.34 15.97 4.01
C ASP A 76 -15.47 16.99 3.75
N ARG A 77 -15.98 17.59 4.83
CA ARG A 77 -17.10 18.54 4.79
C ARG A 77 -16.65 20.00 4.81
N MET A 78 -15.38 20.30 4.52
CA MET A 78 -14.90 21.68 4.40
C MET A 78 -15.27 22.29 3.05
N MET A 79 -15.12 23.61 2.91
CA MET A 79 -15.28 24.33 1.66
C MET A 79 -14.07 25.25 1.42
N PRO A 80 -13.17 24.94 0.45
CA PRO A 80 -13.14 23.75 -0.40
C PRO A 80 -12.83 22.45 0.36
N PRO A 81 -13.32 21.29 -0.10
CA PRO A 81 -13.14 20.03 0.62
C PRO A 81 -11.71 19.48 0.46
N GLY A 82 -11.25 18.72 1.46
CA GLY A 82 -10.09 17.86 1.33
C GLY A 82 -10.45 16.51 0.73
N GLN A 83 -9.64 15.99 -0.20
CA GLN A 83 -9.79 14.65 -0.78
C GLN A 83 -8.95 13.63 -0.02
N ARG A 84 -9.55 12.51 0.42
CA ARG A 84 -8.79 11.37 0.95
C ARG A 84 -8.36 10.43 -0.17
N VAL A 85 -7.15 9.91 -0.08
CA VAL A 85 -6.62 8.86 -0.97
C VAL A 85 -6.03 7.76 -0.10
N SER A 86 -6.35 6.51 -0.37
CA SER A 86 -5.75 5.36 0.30
C SER A 86 -4.67 4.73 -0.57
N LEU A 87 -3.50 4.50 0.00
CA LEU A 87 -2.45 3.67 -0.55
C LEU A 87 -2.56 2.27 0.07
N SER A 88 -2.63 1.25 -0.78
CA SER A 88 -2.62 -0.16 -0.37
C SER A 88 -1.43 -0.87 -0.99
N VAL A 89 -0.83 -1.81 -0.26
CA VAL A 89 0.25 -2.67 -0.74
C VAL A 89 -0.28 -4.09 -0.90
N GLU A 90 0.03 -4.72 -2.03
CA GLU A 90 -0.41 -6.07 -2.37
C GLU A 90 0.79 -6.91 -2.83
N PRO A 91 0.74 -8.25 -2.67
CA PRO A 91 1.75 -9.14 -3.26
C PRO A 91 1.85 -8.95 -4.77
N SER A 92 3.07 -9.02 -5.29
CA SER A 92 3.35 -8.94 -6.73
C SER A 92 4.61 -9.75 -7.07
N ASP A 93 4.96 -9.86 -8.36
CA ASP A 93 6.26 -10.41 -8.79
C ASP A 93 7.28 -9.31 -9.12
N GLN A 94 7.08 -8.09 -8.61
CA GLN A 94 7.97 -6.95 -8.88
C GLN A 94 9.24 -7.00 -8.02
N ALA A 95 10.33 -6.52 -8.58
CA ALA A 95 11.58 -6.31 -7.85
C ALA A 95 11.41 -5.18 -6.81
N ALA A 96 12.22 -5.22 -5.76
CA ALA A 96 12.28 -4.13 -4.78
C ALA A 96 12.70 -2.81 -5.46
N GLY A 97 12.13 -1.69 -5.03
CA GLY A 97 12.52 -0.39 -5.53
C GLY A 97 11.46 0.70 -5.38
N TRP A 98 11.78 1.86 -5.95
CA TRP A 98 10.85 2.98 -6.05
C TRP A 98 9.82 2.69 -7.16
N GLN A 99 8.55 2.67 -6.79
CA GLN A 99 7.44 2.51 -7.71
C GLN A 99 6.69 3.85 -7.87
N PRO A 100 6.50 4.35 -9.10
CA PRO A 100 5.64 5.49 -9.36
C PRO A 100 4.18 5.10 -9.19
N LEU A 101 3.42 5.97 -8.53
CA LEU A 101 2.01 5.82 -8.24
C LEU A 101 1.22 6.94 -8.91
N ARG A 102 0.06 6.60 -9.46
CA ARG A 102 -0.85 7.54 -10.09
C ARG A 102 -2.29 7.15 -9.81
N LEU A 103 -3.09 8.15 -9.44
CA LEU A 103 -4.54 8.06 -9.35
C LEU A 103 -5.18 9.19 -10.16
N GLU A 104 -6.25 8.87 -10.87
CA GLU A 104 -7.13 9.85 -11.52
C GLU A 104 -8.54 9.69 -10.96
N ILE A 105 -9.11 10.78 -10.44
CA ILE A 105 -10.49 10.82 -9.95
C ILE A 105 -11.33 11.61 -10.95
N LYS A 106 -12.36 10.97 -11.52
CA LYS A 106 -13.26 11.55 -12.54
C LYS A 106 -14.72 11.16 -12.24
N PRO A 107 -15.67 12.11 -12.22
CA PRO A 107 -15.45 13.57 -12.27
C PRO A 107 -14.82 14.07 -10.97
N ALA A 108 -13.94 15.06 -11.08
CA ALA A 108 -13.40 15.78 -9.92
C ALA A 108 -14.22 17.03 -9.60
N LEU A 109 -14.07 17.50 -8.36
CA LEU A 109 -14.55 18.83 -7.97
C LEU A 109 -13.66 19.92 -8.61
N PRO A 110 -14.20 21.14 -8.81
CA PRO A 110 -13.41 22.24 -9.38
C PRO A 110 -12.22 22.65 -8.51
N GLU A 111 -12.35 22.49 -7.18
CA GLU A 111 -11.37 22.92 -6.19
C GLU A 111 -11.30 21.97 -5.00
N TYR A 112 -10.11 21.86 -4.42
CA TYR A 112 -9.84 21.11 -3.20
C TYR A 112 -8.91 21.92 -2.29
N SER A 113 -9.10 21.85 -0.97
CA SER A 113 -8.20 22.51 -0.02
C SER A 113 -6.92 21.69 0.20
N SER A 114 -7.02 20.37 0.07
CA SER A 114 -5.90 19.45 0.17
C SER A 114 -6.21 18.09 -0.45
N VAL A 115 -5.16 17.31 -0.74
CA VAL A 115 -5.23 15.86 -0.92
C VAL A 115 -4.45 15.19 0.19
N ILE A 116 -5.06 14.26 0.91
CA ILE A 116 -4.44 13.55 2.03
C ILE A 116 -4.31 12.08 1.64
N VAL A 117 -3.07 11.66 1.39
CA VAL A 117 -2.73 10.27 1.09
C VAL A 117 -2.48 9.55 2.41
N GLY A 118 -3.21 8.48 2.65
CA GLY A 118 -3.10 7.67 3.85
C GLY A 118 -2.83 6.21 3.56
N CYS A 119 -2.23 5.54 4.53
CA CYS A 119 -2.02 4.09 4.53
C CYS A 119 -2.16 3.56 5.96
N GLY A 120 -2.83 2.41 6.12
CA GLY A 120 -3.00 1.80 7.45
C GLY A 120 -3.66 2.70 8.49
N GLY A 121 -4.53 3.63 8.06
CA GLY A 121 -5.20 4.61 8.93
C GLY A 121 -4.38 5.88 9.24
N ASN A 122 -3.12 5.97 8.82
CA ASN A 122 -2.25 7.12 9.05
C ASN A 122 -2.08 7.95 7.78
N ALA A 123 -1.95 9.27 7.91
CA ALA A 123 -1.57 10.12 6.79
C ALA A 123 -0.07 9.96 6.51
N ILE A 124 0.28 9.66 5.26
CA ILE A 124 1.66 9.57 4.79
C ILE A 124 2.09 10.81 4.01
N ALA A 125 1.12 11.52 3.41
CA ALA A 125 1.34 12.79 2.75
C ALA A 125 0.10 13.68 2.84
N THR A 126 0.32 14.99 2.91
CA THR A 126 -0.72 16.01 2.77
C THR A 126 -0.24 17.02 1.75
N ILE A 127 -0.99 17.15 0.66
CA ILE A 127 -0.67 18.01 -0.48
C ILE A 127 -1.58 19.23 -0.39
N SER A 128 -1.00 20.41 -0.19
CA SER A 128 -1.69 21.70 -0.17
C SER A 128 -0.70 22.81 -0.52
N PRO A 129 -1.08 23.80 -1.37
CA PRO A 129 -2.37 23.91 -2.06
C PRO A 129 -2.53 22.91 -3.21
N VAL A 130 -3.78 22.61 -3.59
CA VAL A 130 -4.10 21.86 -4.82
C VAL A 130 -4.38 22.89 -5.91
N VAL A 131 -3.57 22.90 -6.95
CA VAL A 131 -3.71 23.85 -8.06
C VAL A 131 -4.62 23.31 -9.15
N THR A 132 -5.26 24.21 -9.90
CA THR A 132 -6.02 23.87 -11.09
C THR A 132 -5.20 24.24 -12.34
N ALA A 133 -4.92 23.25 -13.19
CA ALA A 133 -4.26 23.40 -14.47
C ALA A 133 -5.31 23.43 -15.60
N GLN A 134 -5.05 24.26 -16.62
CA GLN A 134 -5.89 24.41 -17.82
C GLN A 134 -5.25 23.76 -19.04
#